data_AF-A0A843H073-F1
#
_entry.id   AF-A0A843H073-F1
#
_cell.length_a   1.000
_cell.length_b   1.000
_cell.length_c   1.000
_cell.angle_alpha   90.00
_cell.angle_beta   90.00
_cell.angle_gamma   90.00
#
_symmetry.space_group_name_H-M   'P 1'
#
loop_
_entity.id
_entity.type
_entity.pdbx_description
1 polymer ?
#
loop_
_entity_poly.entity_id
_entity_poly.type
_entity_poly.pdbx_seq_one_letter_code
_entity_poly.pdbx_strand_id
1 'polypeptide(L)'
;QAVEILNKVKEIYNNLPEFLTVKLTKNNKDRLYFENGSYIIASAMSYSAICGRAFDLFVFDEMAFAENKTLEDFMKAIFPTQSGRASSQNILISTPNGDNAFYEVYCHAKRGISSYNATRVRYDEIPGRDEAWKEKIIRDYGIKFFEQEYNASFILSIPKEETNTITLNINTSPLSKEEAKGLMEKLKQLFSKKLTIEEIEEANYNITFE
;
A
#
# COMPACT_ATOMS: atom_id res chain seq x y z
N GLN A 1 -7.21 16.64 6.77
CA GLN A 1 -6.09 16.07 7.53
C GLN A 1 -4.77 16.85 7.44
N ALA A 2 -4.22 17.18 6.27
CA ALA A 2 -2.84 17.73 6.16
C ALA A 2 -2.50 18.91 7.09
N VAL A 3 -3.42 19.86 7.30
CA VAL A 3 -3.23 20.99 8.21
C VAL A 3 -3.09 20.55 9.68
N GLU A 4 -3.75 19.47 10.08
CA GLU A 4 -3.63 18.90 11.42
C GLU A 4 -2.23 18.32 11.67
N ILE A 5 -1.68 17.59 10.69
CA ILE A 5 -0.28 17.12 10.75
C ILE A 5 0.67 18.30 10.89
N LEU A 6 0.47 19.35 10.08
CA LEU A 6 1.30 20.56 10.19
C LEU A 6 1.17 21.23 11.57
N ASN A 7 -0.02 21.23 12.18
CA ASN A 7 -0.20 21.75 13.53
C ASN A 7 0.58 20.92 14.58
N LYS A 8 0.60 19.59 14.45
CA LYS A 8 1.45 18.73 15.29
C LYS A 8 2.94 19.02 15.08
N VAL A 9 3.37 19.25 13.84
CA VAL A 9 4.75 19.67 13.53
C VAL A 9 5.07 21.02 14.20
N LYS A 10 4.14 21.98 14.19
CA LYS A 10 4.32 23.27 14.90
C LYS A 10 4.45 23.09 16.40
N GLU A 11 3.65 22.20 16.99
CA GLU A 11 3.74 21.89 18.41
C GLU A 11 5.09 21.28 18.77
N ILE A 12 5.56 20.29 17.99
CA ILE A 12 6.91 19.71 18.15
C ILE A 12 7.97 20.80 18.02
N TYR A 13 7.88 21.64 16.97
CA TYR A 13 8.80 22.75 16.73
C TYR A 13 8.89 23.71 17.91
N ASN A 14 7.75 24.09 18.51
CA ASN A 14 7.72 24.99 19.67
C ASN A 14 8.34 24.38 20.94
N ASN A 15 8.45 23.05 21.00
CA ASN A 15 9.06 22.33 22.11
C ASN A 15 10.52 21.94 21.85
N LEU A 16 11.08 22.28 20.67
CA LEU A 16 12.49 21.99 20.38
C LEU A 16 13.40 22.90 21.21
N PRO A 17 14.53 22.35 21.72
CA PRO A 17 15.54 23.17 22.39
C PRO A 17 16.17 24.13 21.39
N GLU A 18 16.55 25.32 21.87
CA GLU A 18 16.99 26.44 21.02
C GLU A 18 18.11 26.06 20.02
N PHE A 19 19.03 25.18 20.42
CA PHE A 19 20.14 24.75 19.56
C PHE A 19 19.74 23.86 18.37
N LEU A 20 18.55 23.26 18.39
CA LEU A 20 17.98 22.49 17.26
C LEU A 20 17.01 23.33 16.41
N THR A 21 16.59 24.49 16.92
CA THR A 21 15.50 25.27 16.34
C THR A 21 16.02 26.22 15.26
N VAL A 22 15.55 26.03 14.03
CA VAL A 22 15.73 27.00 12.94
C VAL A 22 14.61 28.03 13.03
N LYS A 23 14.94 29.33 13.03
CA LYS A 23 13.94 30.41 13.13
C LYS A 23 12.96 30.40 11.96
N LEU A 24 11.69 30.69 12.26
CA LEU A 24 10.63 30.85 11.27
C LEU A 24 10.63 32.26 10.69
N THR A 25 10.57 32.37 9.37
CA THR A 25 10.31 33.63 8.67
C THR A 25 8.81 33.88 8.50
N LYS A 26 8.01 32.82 8.33
CA LYS A 26 6.54 32.90 8.25
C LYS A 26 5.89 31.66 8.89
N ASN A 27 4.83 31.88 9.65
CA ASN A 27 4.01 30.84 10.27
C ASN A 27 2.53 31.03 9.89
N ASN A 28 2.09 30.37 8.82
CA ASN A 28 0.73 30.43 8.31
C ASN A 28 -0.04 29.16 8.69
N LYS A 29 -1.37 29.18 8.58
CA LYS A 29 -2.22 28.02 8.88
C LYS A 29 -1.81 26.76 8.11
N ASP A 30 -1.47 26.88 6.84
CA ASP A 30 -1.16 25.79 5.92
C ASP A 30 0.33 25.72 5.54
N ARG A 31 1.19 26.65 6.01
CA ARG A 31 2.59 26.73 5.58
C ARG A 31 3.52 27.22 6.68
N LEU A 32 4.74 26.68 6.66
CA LEU A 32 5.86 27.16 7.46
C LEU A 32 7.02 27.51 6.53
N TYR A 33 7.71 28.61 6.83
CA TYR A 33 8.91 29.03 6.13
C TYR A 33 10.02 29.29 7.15
N PHE A 34 11.21 28.79 6.87
CA PHE A 34 12.37 28.85 7.75
C PHE A 34 13.45 29.79 7.19
N GLU A 35 14.31 30.34 8.05
CA GLU A 35 15.40 31.25 7.63
C GLU A 35 16.42 30.59 6.70
N ASN A 36 16.60 29.27 6.81
CA ASN A 36 17.48 28.50 5.94
C ASN A 36 16.89 28.22 4.54
N GLY A 37 15.70 28.77 4.22
CA GLY A 37 15.02 28.59 2.94
C GLY A 37 14.17 27.32 2.83
N SER A 38 14.21 26.42 3.81
CA SER A 38 13.28 25.29 3.87
C SER A 38 11.86 25.79 4.11
N TYR A 39 10.88 25.00 3.65
CA TYR A 39 9.47 25.29 3.87
C TYR A 39 8.64 24.01 3.88
N ILE A 40 7.51 24.05 4.57
CA ILE A 40 6.54 22.95 4.63
C ILE A 40 5.20 23.49 4.15
N ILE A 41 4.48 22.71 3.33
CA ILE A 41 3.14 23.03 2.83
C ILE A 41 2.20 21.89 3.18
N ALA A 42 1.09 22.22 3.84
CA ALA A 42 -0.05 21.34 4.01
C ALA A 42 -1.09 21.63 2.91
N SER A 43 -1.43 20.60 2.14
CA SER A 43 -2.43 20.71 1.08
C SER A 43 -3.27 19.45 1.00
N ALA A 44 -4.48 19.57 0.46
CA ALA A 44 -5.20 18.42 -0.07
C ALA A 44 -4.44 17.85 -1.28
N MET A 45 -4.63 16.56 -1.53
CA MET A 45 -4.06 15.88 -2.70
C MET A 45 -4.80 16.34 -3.96
N SER A 46 -4.25 17.34 -4.65
CA SER A 46 -4.76 17.83 -5.92
C SER A 46 -3.61 18.02 -6.90
N TYR A 47 -3.85 17.72 -8.17
CA TYR A 47 -2.86 17.88 -9.25
C TYR A 47 -2.26 19.30 -9.25
N SER A 48 -3.09 20.33 -9.09
CA SER A 48 -2.66 21.73 -9.07
C SER A 48 -1.80 22.13 -7.87
N ALA A 49 -1.90 21.43 -6.74
CA ALA A 49 -1.08 21.73 -5.57
C ALA A 49 0.38 21.28 -5.73
N ILE A 50 0.63 20.31 -6.61
CA ILE A 50 1.92 19.65 -6.78
C ILE A 50 2.59 20.00 -8.12
N CYS A 51 1.83 20.19 -9.18
CA CYS A 51 2.40 20.55 -10.48
C CYS A 51 3.09 21.92 -10.46
N GLY A 52 4.32 21.96 -10.99
CA GLY A 52 5.15 23.17 -11.08
C GLY A 52 6.00 23.45 -9.83
N ARG A 53 5.99 22.57 -8.84
CA ARG A 53 6.88 22.64 -7.66
C ARG A 53 7.68 21.36 -7.54
N ALA A 54 8.92 21.48 -7.11
CA ALA A 54 9.77 20.34 -6.81
C ALA A 54 9.94 20.26 -5.28
N PHE A 55 9.37 19.23 -4.67
CA PHE A 55 9.50 18.97 -3.23
C PHE A 55 10.53 17.88 -2.98
N ASP A 56 11.28 18.01 -1.88
CA ASP A 56 12.28 17.03 -1.46
C ASP A 56 11.65 15.89 -0.66
N LEU A 57 10.54 16.13 0.04
CA LEU A 57 9.82 15.10 0.80
C LEU A 57 8.32 15.26 0.61
N PHE A 58 7.66 14.17 0.24
CA PHE A 58 6.21 14.06 0.25
C PHE A 58 5.75 13.13 1.37
N VAL A 59 4.74 13.56 2.12
CA VAL A 59 4.07 12.74 3.13
C VAL A 59 2.59 12.67 2.77
N PHE A 60 2.10 11.46 2.54
CA PHE A 60 0.71 11.17 2.24
C PHE A 60 0.06 10.55 3.45
N ASP A 61 -1.04 11.17 3.87
CA ASP A 61 -1.87 10.66 4.95
C ASP A 61 -3.15 10.07 4.36
N GLU A 62 -3.62 8.97 4.96
CA GLU A 62 -4.80 8.21 4.55
C GLU A 62 -4.83 7.81 3.05
N MET A 63 -3.69 7.44 2.47
CA MET A 63 -3.59 7.17 1.03
C MET A 63 -4.55 6.07 0.53
N ALA A 64 -4.88 5.06 1.35
CA ALA A 64 -5.80 3.99 0.95
C ALA A 64 -7.27 4.47 0.79
N PHE A 65 -7.57 5.70 1.19
CA PHE A 65 -8.90 6.31 1.02
C PHE A 65 -8.92 7.35 -0.11
N ALA A 66 -7.80 7.56 -0.78
CA ALA A 66 -7.73 8.36 -1.98
C ALA A 66 -8.52 7.74 -3.14
N GLU A 67 -9.20 8.58 -3.93
CA GLU A 67 -9.79 8.13 -5.19
C GLU A 67 -8.70 7.67 -6.17
N ASN A 68 -8.88 6.50 -6.80
CA ASN A 68 -7.89 5.89 -7.71
C ASN A 68 -7.43 6.86 -8.82
N LYS A 69 -8.38 7.61 -9.40
CA LYS A 69 -8.08 8.61 -10.44
C LYS A 69 -7.15 9.71 -9.92
N THR A 70 -7.42 10.21 -8.72
CA THR A 70 -6.58 11.23 -8.08
C THR A 70 -5.19 10.69 -7.84
N LEU A 71 -5.05 9.44 -7.41
CA LEU A 71 -3.75 8.83 -7.17
C LEU A 71 -2.95 8.61 -8.46
N GLU A 72 -3.57 8.12 -9.53
CA GLU A 72 -2.88 7.94 -10.81
C GLU A 72 -2.41 9.27 -11.41
N ASP A 73 -3.30 10.26 -11.47
CA ASP A 73 -2.98 11.59 -12.00
C ASP A 73 -1.86 12.23 -11.20
N PHE A 74 -1.87 12.00 -9.89
CA PHE A 74 -0.86 12.47 -8.97
C PHE A 74 0.50 11.79 -9.15
N MET A 75 0.52 10.46 -9.24
CA MET A 75 1.73 9.69 -9.53
C MET A 75 2.36 10.12 -10.85
N LYS A 76 1.55 10.28 -11.91
CA LYS A 76 2.00 10.81 -13.21
C LYS A 76 2.59 12.21 -13.11
N ALA A 77 2.11 13.05 -12.20
CA ALA A 77 2.61 14.40 -11.98
C ALA A 77 3.94 14.43 -11.20
N ILE A 78 4.09 13.60 -10.17
CA ILE A 78 5.28 13.58 -9.32
C ILE A 78 6.46 12.90 -9.99
N PHE A 79 6.26 11.69 -10.53
CA PHE A 79 7.38 10.86 -10.97
C PHE A 79 8.35 11.57 -11.95
N PRO A 80 7.90 12.39 -12.90
CA PRO A 80 8.81 13.15 -13.77
C PRO A 80 9.66 14.19 -13.02
N THR A 81 9.10 14.86 -12.01
CA THR A 81 9.82 15.88 -11.23
C THR A 81 10.71 15.28 -10.14
N GLN A 82 10.33 14.10 -9.64
CA GLN A 82 11.04 13.36 -8.61
C GLN A 82 12.21 12.57 -9.17
N SER A 83 12.05 11.90 -10.32
CA SER A 83 13.11 11.06 -10.92
C SER A 83 14.40 11.82 -11.25
N GLY A 84 14.32 13.14 -11.44
CA GLY A 84 15.48 13.99 -11.64
C GLY A 84 16.25 14.37 -10.37
N ARG A 85 15.75 14.05 -9.16
CA ARG A 85 16.34 14.48 -7.88
C ARG A 85 16.60 13.27 -6.98
N ALA A 86 17.87 12.90 -6.84
CA ALA A 86 18.30 11.77 -6.01
C ALA A 86 17.90 11.87 -4.52
N SER A 87 17.63 13.07 -4.01
CA SER A 87 17.26 13.32 -2.62
C SER A 87 15.75 13.24 -2.34
N SER A 88 14.91 13.07 -3.36
CA SER A 88 13.47 13.12 -3.18
C SER A 88 12.94 11.84 -2.52
N GLN A 89 12.15 12.00 -1.46
CA GLN A 89 11.61 10.90 -0.66
C GLN A 89 10.08 10.96 -0.57
N ASN A 90 9.44 9.79 -0.47
CA ASN A 90 8.00 9.65 -0.28
C ASN A 90 7.70 8.79 0.95
N ILE A 91 6.77 9.25 1.78
CA ILE A 91 6.24 8.50 2.91
C ILE A 91 4.73 8.35 2.71
N LEU A 92 4.26 7.11 2.63
CA LEU A 92 2.85 6.79 2.45
C LEU A 92 2.31 6.22 3.78
N ILE A 93 1.29 6.84 4.35
CA ILE A 93 0.69 6.44 5.63
C ILE A 93 -0.80 6.22 5.39
N SER A 94 -1.33 5.08 5.85
CA SER A 94 -2.76 4.77 5.80
C SER A 94 -3.09 3.55 6.64
N THR A 95 -4.34 3.46 7.11
CA THR A 95 -4.94 2.16 7.44
C THR A 95 -5.32 1.43 6.14
N PRO A 96 -5.31 0.08 6.12
CA PRO A 96 -5.72 -0.70 4.97
C PRO A 96 -7.16 -0.40 4.53
N ASN A 97 -7.43 -0.50 3.22
CA ASN A 97 -8.78 -0.35 2.67
C ASN A 97 -8.94 -1.18 1.38
N GLY A 98 -9.15 -2.49 1.54
CA GLY A 98 -9.33 -3.40 0.40
C GLY A 98 -8.08 -3.56 -0.47
N ASP A 99 -8.30 -3.88 -1.75
CA ASP A 99 -7.29 -4.21 -2.76
C ASP A 99 -6.95 -3.05 -3.70
N ASN A 100 -6.89 -1.84 -3.16
CA ASN A 100 -6.61 -0.62 -3.92
C ASN A 100 -5.12 -0.45 -4.26
N ALA A 101 -4.79 0.68 -4.90
CA ALA A 101 -3.41 1.00 -5.27
C ALA A 101 -2.45 1.10 -4.06
N PHE A 102 -2.93 1.47 -2.86
CA PHE A 102 -2.07 1.43 -1.66
C PHE A 102 -1.69 0.00 -1.29
N TYR A 103 -2.62 -0.95 -1.40
CA TYR A 103 -2.34 -2.38 -1.22
C TYR A 103 -1.30 -2.89 -2.22
N GLU A 104 -1.41 -2.50 -3.50
CA GLU A 104 -0.42 -2.88 -4.52
C GLU A 104 0.97 -2.33 -4.21
N VAL A 105 1.06 -1.04 -3.85
CA VAL A 105 2.34 -0.42 -3.46
C VAL A 105 2.95 -1.14 -2.25
N TYR A 106 2.14 -1.45 -1.24
CA TYR A 106 2.58 -2.21 -0.06
C TYR A 106 3.08 -3.61 -0.42
N CYS A 107 2.36 -4.34 -1.27
CA CYS A 107 2.76 -5.68 -1.73
C CYS A 107 4.05 -5.66 -2.55
N HIS A 108 4.20 -4.69 -3.45
CA HIS A 108 5.43 -4.53 -4.23
C HIS A 108 6.63 -4.21 -3.33
N ALA A 109 6.43 -3.36 -2.33
CA ALA A 109 7.46 -3.05 -1.34
C ALA A 109 7.84 -4.28 -0.49
N LYS A 110 6.85 -5.06 -0.03
CA LYS A 110 7.07 -6.33 0.70
C LYS A 110 7.85 -7.36 -0.12
N ARG A 111 7.60 -7.43 -1.43
CA ARG A 111 8.26 -8.36 -2.35
C ARG A 111 9.61 -7.84 -2.89
N GLY A 112 10.02 -6.61 -2.54
CA GLY A 112 11.24 -5.99 -3.06
C GLY A 112 11.17 -5.64 -4.55
N ILE A 113 9.97 -5.56 -5.12
CA ILE A 113 9.75 -5.17 -6.53
C ILE A 113 9.89 -3.66 -6.70
N SER A 114 9.54 -2.88 -5.66
CA SER A 114 9.69 -1.42 -5.65
C SER A 114 10.77 -0.97 -4.66
N SER A 115 11.20 0.29 -4.78
CA SER A 115 12.17 0.92 -3.86
C SER A 115 11.57 1.37 -2.51
N TYR A 116 10.28 1.11 -2.28
CA TYR A 116 9.62 1.42 -1.02
C TYR A 116 9.96 0.39 0.05
N ASN A 117 10.05 0.84 1.30
CA ASN A 117 10.19 -0.02 2.47
C ASN A 117 8.83 -0.22 3.13
N ALA A 118 8.29 -1.43 3.07
CA ALA A 118 6.99 -1.75 3.68
C ALA A 118 7.12 -1.92 5.20
N THR A 119 6.48 -1.03 5.96
CA THR A 119 6.36 -1.13 7.42
C THR A 119 4.88 -1.26 7.82
N ARG A 120 4.60 -2.07 8.82
CA ARG A 120 3.26 -2.20 9.42
C ARG A 120 3.41 -2.09 10.93
N VAL A 121 2.54 -1.30 11.55
CA VAL A 121 2.45 -1.17 13.01
C VAL A 121 1.12 -1.75 13.46
N ARG A 122 1.17 -2.82 14.24
CA ARG A 122 0.00 -3.51 14.81
C ARG A 122 -0.34 -2.99 16.21
N TYR A 123 -1.52 -3.38 16.69
CA TYR A 123 -2.02 -2.95 18.00
C TYR A 123 -1.09 -3.33 19.15
N ASP A 124 -0.49 -4.51 19.12
CA ASP A 124 0.36 -5.08 20.18
C ASP A 124 1.74 -4.42 20.26
N GLU A 125 2.12 -3.64 19.24
CA GLU A 125 3.32 -2.81 19.25
C GLU A 125 3.11 -1.49 20.02
N ILE A 126 1.86 -1.16 20.38
CA ILE A 126 1.53 0.06 21.10
C ILE A 126 1.41 -0.25 22.60
N PRO A 127 2.21 0.41 23.47
CA PRO A 127 2.11 0.23 24.91
C PRO A 127 0.68 0.45 25.43
N GLY A 128 0.20 -0.48 26.26
CA GLY A 128 -1.12 -0.42 26.88
C GLY A 128 -2.26 -1.06 26.06
N ARG A 129 -1.97 -1.71 24.93
CA ARG A 129 -2.96 -2.53 24.19
C ARG A 129 -2.69 -4.01 24.41
N ASP A 130 -3.43 -4.60 25.34
CA ASP A 130 -3.35 -6.04 25.67
C ASP A 130 -4.52 -6.84 25.06
N GLU A 131 -4.59 -8.14 25.35
CA GLU A 131 -5.67 -9.00 24.84
C GLU A 131 -7.04 -8.59 25.41
N ALA A 132 -7.12 -8.13 26.66
CA ALA A 132 -8.37 -7.64 27.24
C ALA A 132 -8.89 -6.39 26.49
N TRP A 133 -7.99 -5.49 26.11
CA TRP A 133 -8.30 -4.35 25.25
C TRP A 133 -8.80 -4.81 23.87
N LYS A 134 -8.11 -5.77 23.24
CA LYS A 134 -8.53 -6.32 21.95
C LYS A 134 -9.91 -6.98 22.03
N GLU A 135 -10.17 -7.81 23.02
CA GLU A 135 -11.48 -8.44 23.23
C GLU A 135 -12.57 -7.40 23.40
N LYS A 136 -12.31 -6.34 24.17
CA LYS A 136 -13.22 -5.21 24.32
C LYS A 136 -13.52 -4.56 22.96
N ILE A 137 -12.50 -4.23 22.17
CA ILE A 137 -12.69 -3.59 20.86
C ILE A 137 -13.45 -4.50 19.89
N ILE A 138 -13.13 -5.80 19.85
CA ILE A 138 -13.83 -6.77 19.00
C ILE A 138 -15.29 -6.89 19.43
N ARG A 139 -15.57 -6.90 20.73
CA ARG A 139 -16.95 -6.93 21.24
C ARG A 139 -17.72 -5.66 20.87
N ASP A 140 -17.08 -4.50 20.96
CA ASP A 140 -17.75 -3.21 20.79
C ASP A 140 -17.92 -2.83 19.28
N TYR A 141 -16.97 -3.21 18.41
CA TYR A 141 -16.92 -2.79 16.99
C TYR A 141 -16.86 -3.95 15.98
N GLY A 142 -16.64 -5.17 16.43
CA GLY A 142 -16.53 -6.36 15.58
C GLY A 142 -15.11 -6.66 15.09
N ILE A 143 -14.90 -7.92 14.71
CA ILE A 143 -13.58 -8.43 14.32
C ILE A 143 -13.03 -7.79 13.04
N LYS A 144 -13.88 -7.51 12.04
CA LYS A 144 -13.44 -6.90 10.77
C LYS A 144 -12.88 -5.49 11.00
N PHE A 145 -13.58 -4.70 11.81
CA PHE A 145 -13.11 -3.36 12.19
C PHE A 145 -11.77 -3.44 12.93
N PHE A 146 -11.64 -4.36 13.88
CA PHE A 146 -10.39 -4.57 14.62
C PHE A 146 -9.22 -4.94 13.69
N GLU A 147 -9.44 -5.90 12.79
CA GLU A 147 -8.42 -6.37 11.86
C GLU A 147 -7.93 -5.24 10.94
N GLN A 148 -8.83 -4.41 10.42
CA GLN A 148 -8.48 -3.31 9.54
C GLN A 148 -7.80 -2.16 10.31
N GLU A 149 -8.45 -1.63 11.35
CA GLU A 149 -8.04 -0.38 12.00
C GLU A 149 -6.88 -0.57 12.98
N TYR A 150 -6.81 -1.71 13.67
CA TYR A 150 -5.84 -1.92 14.74
C TYR A 150 -4.81 -2.98 14.43
N ASN A 151 -5.16 -4.04 13.68
CA ASN A 151 -4.18 -5.04 13.24
C ASN A 151 -3.53 -4.69 11.89
N ALA A 152 -3.99 -3.62 11.24
CA ALA A 152 -3.51 -3.18 9.93
C ALA A 152 -3.49 -4.33 8.89
N SER A 153 -4.55 -5.13 8.90
CA SER A 153 -4.77 -6.23 7.96
C SER A 153 -5.53 -5.75 6.73
N PHE A 154 -5.05 -6.11 5.53
CA PHE A 154 -5.80 -5.89 4.29
C PHE A 154 -6.91 -6.93 4.17
N ILE A 155 -8.15 -6.51 4.41
CA ILE A 155 -9.33 -7.36 4.24
C ILE A 155 -9.75 -7.27 2.78
N LEU A 156 -9.43 -8.30 2.01
CA LEU A 156 -9.79 -8.38 0.59
C LEU A 156 -11.23 -8.90 0.46
N SER A 157 -12.00 -8.33 -0.46
CA SER A 157 -13.38 -8.72 -0.74
C SER A 157 -13.52 -10.18 -1.23
N ILE A 158 -12.42 -10.74 -1.73
CA ILE A 158 -12.26 -12.13 -2.12
C ILE A 158 -10.94 -12.58 -1.47
N PRO A 159 -10.88 -13.74 -0.78
CA PRO A 159 -9.59 -14.28 -0.40
C PRO A 159 -8.79 -14.52 -1.68
N LYS A 160 -7.79 -13.66 -1.95
CA LYS A 160 -6.65 -14.07 -2.76
C LYS A 160 -5.89 -15.07 -1.91
N GLU A 161 -6.42 -16.31 -1.83
CA GLU A 161 -5.50 -17.45 -1.82
C GLU A 161 -4.56 -17.20 -3.01
N GLU A 162 -3.26 -17.37 -2.83
CA GLU A 162 -2.28 -17.25 -3.90
C GLU A 162 -2.77 -18.08 -5.08
N THR A 163 -3.42 -17.42 -6.03
CA THR A 163 -3.86 -18.06 -7.26
C THR A 163 -2.59 -18.28 -8.06
N ASN A 164 -1.93 -19.40 -7.77
CA ASN A 164 -0.93 -19.99 -8.64
C ASN A 164 -1.63 -20.18 -9.98
N THR A 165 -1.40 -19.22 -10.87
CA THR A 165 -2.00 -19.22 -12.18
C THR A 165 -1.17 -20.21 -12.98
N ILE A 166 -1.63 -21.45 -13.06
CA ILE A 166 -0.99 -22.47 -13.90
C ILE A 166 -1.32 -22.11 -15.35
N THR A 167 -0.36 -21.49 -16.05
CA THR A 167 -0.47 -21.23 -17.48
C THR A 167 -0.17 -22.52 -18.24
N LEU A 168 -1.22 -23.20 -18.72
CA LEU A 168 -1.07 -24.36 -19.59
C LEU A 168 -0.86 -23.88 -21.04
N ASN A 169 0.39 -23.91 -21.50
CA ASN A 169 0.72 -23.70 -22.91
C ASN A 169 0.37 -24.97 -23.71
N ILE A 170 -0.84 -25.00 -24.27
CA ILE A 170 -1.27 -26.09 -25.14
C ILE A 170 -0.68 -25.86 -26.52
N ASN A 171 0.50 -26.44 -26.76
CA ASN A 171 1.17 -26.37 -28.05
C ASN A 171 0.69 -27.52 -28.96
N THR A 172 -0.55 -27.44 -29.44
CA THR A 172 -1.08 -28.35 -30.44
C THR A 172 -1.76 -27.59 -31.57
N SER A 173 -1.65 -28.13 -32.80
CA SER A 173 -2.48 -27.75 -33.95
C SER A 173 -3.98 -27.66 -33.55
N PRO A 174 -4.81 -26.86 -34.25
CA PRO A 174 -6.15 -26.51 -33.78
C PRO A 174 -6.95 -27.74 -33.33
N LEU A 175 -7.28 -27.77 -32.04
CA LEU A 175 -8.03 -28.85 -31.40
C LEU A 175 -9.42 -28.95 -32.03
N SER A 176 -9.86 -30.17 -32.31
CA SER A 176 -11.27 -30.42 -32.63
C SER A 176 -12.16 -30.11 -31.41
N LYS A 177 -13.45 -29.84 -31.66
CA LYS A 177 -14.41 -29.53 -30.58
C LYS A 177 -14.51 -30.64 -29.52
N GLU A 178 -14.32 -31.89 -29.89
CA GLU A 178 -14.38 -33.03 -28.97
C GLU A 178 -13.14 -33.13 -28.09
N GLU A 179 -11.95 -32.87 -28.64
CA GLU A 179 -10.70 -32.83 -27.89
C GLU A 179 -10.68 -31.67 -26.88
N ALA A 180 -11.15 -30.49 -27.30
CA ALA A 180 -11.27 -29.33 -26.42
C ALA A 180 -12.24 -29.59 -25.24
N LYS A 181 -13.34 -30.30 -25.51
CA LYS A 181 -14.32 -30.67 -24.48
C LYS A 181 -13.74 -31.68 -23.50
N GLY A 182 -13.04 -32.70 -23.99
CA GLY A 182 -12.37 -33.70 -23.15
C GLY A 182 -11.26 -33.10 -22.26
N LEU A 183 -10.49 -32.13 -22.78
CA LEU A 183 -9.49 -31.41 -21.99
C LEU A 183 -10.16 -30.59 -20.88
N MET A 184 -11.25 -29.89 -21.19
CA MET A 184 -11.97 -29.07 -20.21
C MET A 184 -12.60 -29.93 -19.10
N GLU A 185 -13.08 -31.13 -19.43
CA GLU A 185 -13.60 -32.11 -18.45
C GLU A 185 -12.48 -32.59 -17.50
N LYS A 186 -11.30 -32.91 -18.05
CA LYS A 186 -10.12 -33.33 -17.27
C LYS A 186 -9.62 -32.22 -16.35
N LEU A 187 -9.53 -30.99 -16.84
CA LEU A 187 -9.15 -29.83 -16.02
C LEU A 187 -10.13 -29.61 -14.88
N LYS A 188 -11.45 -29.70 -15.13
CA LYS A 188 -12.46 -29.63 -14.08
C LYS A 188 -12.32 -30.73 -13.02
N GLN A 189 -11.93 -31.95 -13.40
CA GLN A 189 -11.64 -33.02 -12.45
C GLN A 189 -10.38 -32.75 -11.61
N LEU A 190 -9.31 -32.25 -12.23
CA LEU A 190 -8.08 -31.86 -11.53
C LEU A 190 -8.32 -30.73 -10.52
N PHE A 191 -9.04 -29.67 -10.90
CA PHE A 191 -9.28 -28.52 -10.02
C PHE A 191 -10.40 -28.73 -8.99
N SER A 192 -11.20 -29.80 -9.09
CA SER A 192 -12.24 -30.12 -8.10
C SER A 192 -11.74 -30.98 -6.93
N LYS A 193 -10.58 -31.63 -7.07
CA LYS A 193 -9.85 -32.24 -5.95
C LYS A 193 -8.82 -31.23 -5.44
N LYS A 194 -8.82 -30.92 -4.15
CA LYS A 194 -7.65 -30.34 -3.46
C LYS A 194 -6.52 -31.37 -3.53
N LEU A 195 -5.76 -31.35 -4.62
CA LEU A 195 -4.56 -32.18 -4.77
C LEU A 195 -3.44 -31.57 -3.94
N THR A 196 -2.67 -32.43 -3.30
CA THR A 196 -1.45 -32.08 -2.58
C THR A 196 -0.28 -31.95 -3.56
N ILE A 197 0.76 -31.20 -3.18
CA ILE A 197 1.93 -30.92 -4.03
C ILE A 197 2.60 -32.22 -4.53
N GLU A 198 2.60 -33.27 -3.70
CA GLU A 198 3.16 -34.59 -4.00
C GLU A 198 2.42 -35.33 -5.15
N GLU A 199 1.11 -35.14 -5.29
CA GLU A 199 0.31 -35.78 -6.35
C GLU A 199 0.52 -35.13 -7.73
N ILE A 200 1.07 -33.91 -7.77
CA ILE A 200 1.38 -33.17 -9.00
C ILE A 200 2.73 -33.60 -9.59
N GLU A 201 3.69 -34.00 -8.74
CA GLU A 201 5.02 -34.45 -9.18
C GLU A 201 5.03 -35.87 -9.77
N GLU A 202 4.14 -36.77 -9.30
CA GLU A 202 4.01 -38.12 -9.87
C GLU A 202 3.30 -38.15 -11.23
N ALA A 203 2.48 -37.15 -11.52
CA ALA A 203 1.85 -36.98 -12.82
C ALA A 203 2.86 -36.31 -13.76
N ASN A 204 3.58 -37.13 -14.53
CA ASN A 204 4.65 -36.85 -15.49
C ASN A 204 4.37 -35.73 -16.53
N TYR A 205 4.03 -34.52 -16.07
CA TYR A 205 3.79 -33.32 -16.84
C TYR A 205 5.01 -32.42 -16.64
N ASN A 206 5.72 -32.14 -17.74
CA ASN A 206 6.78 -31.13 -17.73
C ASN A 206 6.15 -29.76 -17.45
N ILE A 207 6.12 -29.37 -16.17
CA ILE A 207 5.67 -28.06 -15.71
C ILE A 207 6.93 -27.22 -15.48
N THR A 208 7.18 -26.27 -16.38
CA THR A 208 8.15 -25.19 -16.14
C THR A 208 7.46 -24.06 -15.38
N PHE A 209 8.06 -23.65 -14.27
CA PHE A 209 7.64 -22.50 -13.47
C PHE A 209 8.35 -21.24 -14.00
N GLU A 210 7.59 -20.18 -14.29
CA GLU A 210 8.06 -18.78 -14.39
C GLU A 210 7.38 -17.94 -13.31
#